data_AF-A0A1H6F8K8-F1
#
_entry.id   AF-A0A1H6F8K8-F1
#
_cell.length_a   1.000
_cell.length_b   1.000
_cell.length_c   1.000
_cell.angle_alpha   90.00
_cell.angle_beta   90.00
_cell.angle_gamma   90.00
#
_symmetry.space_group_name_H-M   'P 1'
#
loop_
_entity.id
_entity.type
_entity.pdbx_description
1 polymer ?
#
loop_
_entity_poly.entity_id
_entity_poly.type
_entity_poly.pdbx_seq_one_letter_code
_entity_poly.pdbx_strand_id
1 'polypeptide(L)'
;MLFALALLLHLVSVVVWVGGMIFAHQILRPVAVELLEPPLRLTLWINIFRKFFFLVWLAVIFILITGLWMMFAQHGGFQAKISIHIMFTLGLVMTLIYLYVFFSPYQKLKAAVTAKDWPTGAQALAKIRMAVGWNTILGLLTISVAALGRYLF
;
A
#
# COMPACT_ATOMS: atom_id res chain seq x y z
N MET A 1 2.58 27.90 -5.43
CA MET A 1 3.60 26.94 -5.92
C MET A 1 3.78 25.75 -4.97
N LEU A 2 4.07 25.97 -3.67
CA LEU A 2 4.30 24.89 -2.71
C LEU A 2 3.14 23.89 -2.58
N PHE A 3 1.89 24.38 -2.54
CA PHE A 3 0.72 23.51 -2.50
C PHE A 3 0.60 22.58 -3.71
N ALA A 4 0.80 23.10 -4.92
CA ALA A 4 0.71 22.29 -6.15
C ALA A 4 1.77 21.18 -6.17
N LEU A 5 2.98 21.47 -5.68
CA LEU A 5 4.04 20.47 -5.56
C LEU A 5 3.70 19.40 -4.52
N ALA A 6 3.19 19.81 -3.35
CA ALA A 6 2.74 18.88 -2.32
C ALA A 6 1.62 17.97 -2.82
N LEU A 7 0.63 18.53 -3.53
CA LEU A 7 -0.47 17.78 -4.12
C LEU A 7 0.02 16.80 -5.19
N LEU A 8 0.92 17.24 -6.10
CA LEU A 8 1.51 16.37 -7.12
C LEU A 8 2.23 15.19 -6.48
N LEU A 9 3.11 15.46 -5.50
CA LEU A 9 3.87 14.43 -4.82
C LEU A 9 2.96 13.46 -4.03
N HIS A 10 1.91 13.98 -3.39
CA HIS A 10 0.89 13.20 -2.71
C HIS A 10 0.21 12.22 -3.69
N LEU A 11 -0.31 12.74 -4.80
CA LEU A 11 -1.04 11.94 -5.78
C LEU A 11 -0.16 10.91 -6.48
N VAL A 12 1.06 11.26 -6.88
CA VAL A 12 2.01 10.31 -7.48
C VAL A 12 2.31 9.18 -6.50
N SER A 13 2.50 9.49 -5.21
CA SER A 13 2.74 8.49 -4.18
C SER A 13 1.54 7.56 -3.99
N VAL A 14 0.31 8.09 -3.99
CA VAL A 14 -0.92 7.29 -3.95
C VAL A 14 -1.01 6.36 -5.17
N VAL A 15 -0.73 6.87 -6.37
CA VAL A 15 -0.76 6.09 -7.62
C VAL A 15 0.25 4.95 -7.58
N VAL A 16 1.50 5.23 -7.19
CA VAL A 16 2.56 4.21 -7.09
C VAL A 16 2.14 3.11 -6.11
N TRP A 17 1.61 3.47 -4.94
CA TRP A 17 1.26 2.50 -3.93
C TRP A 17 0.00 1.70 -4.29
N VAL A 18 -1.12 2.37 -4.53
CA VAL A 18 -2.41 1.72 -4.81
C VAL A 18 -2.38 1.00 -6.16
N GLY A 19 -1.87 1.65 -7.21
CA GLY A 19 -1.71 1.04 -8.53
C GLY A 19 -0.77 -0.16 -8.50
N GLY A 20 0.35 -0.06 -7.78
CA GLY A 20 1.27 -1.17 -7.59
C GLY A 20 0.64 -2.37 -6.87
N MET A 21 -0.20 -2.12 -5.86
CA MET A 21 -0.95 -3.18 -5.17
C MET A 21 -1.97 -3.87 -6.08
N ILE A 22 -2.72 -3.10 -6.88
CA ILE A 22 -3.66 -3.64 -7.88
C ILE A 22 -2.91 -4.53 -8.87
N PHE A 23 -1.82 -4.04 -9.45
CA PHE A 23 -1.02 -4.79 -10.41
C PHE A 23 -0.47 -6.08 -9.78
N ALA A 24 0.13 -5.99 -8.60
CA ALA A 24 0.70 -7.15 -7.91
C ALA A 24 -0.38 -8.20 -7.58
N HIS A 25 -1.53 -7.78 -7.04
CA HIS A 25 -2.56 -8.68 -6.55
C HIS A 25 -3.41 -9.29 -7.68
N GLN A 26 -3.86 -8.46 -8.62
CA GLN A 26 -4.85 -8.85 -9.62
C GLN A 26 -4.24 -9.32 -10.94
N ILE A 27 -3.03 -8.87 -11.29
CA ILE A 27 -2.43 -9.14 -12.60
C ILE A 27 -1.24 -10.10 -12.46
N LEU A 28 -0.22 -9.68 -11.71
CA LEU A 28 1.03 -10.43 -11.62
C LEU A 28 0.83 -11.78 -10.92
N ARG A 29 -0.01 -11.83 -9.88
CA ARG A 29 -0.20 -13.06 -9.12
C ARG A 29 -0.86 -14.18 -9.93
N PRO A 30 -2.01 -13.99 -10.59
CA PRO A 30 -2.61 -15.05 -11.40
C PRO A 30 -1.63 -15.61 -12.43
N VAL A 31 -0.94 -14.74 -13.16
CA VAL A 31 0.07 -15.14 -14.15
C VAL A 31 1.21 -15.93 -13.51
N ALA A 32 1.72 -15.49 -12.36
CA ALA A 32 2.75 -16.23 -11.64
C ALA A 32 2.25 -17.60 -11.14
N VAL A 33 0.97 -17.73 -10.79
CA VAL A 33 0.38 -19.02 -10.37
C VAL A 33 0.27 -20.00 -11.54
N GLU A 34 -0.05 -19.51 -12.73
CA GLU A 34 -0.19 -20.30 -13.95
C GLU A 34 1.15 -20.75 -14.52
N LEU A 35 2.17 -19.87 -14.51
CA LEU A 35 3.42 -20.11 -15.22
C LEU A 35 4.54 -20.73 -14.39
N LEU A 36 4.47 -20.64 -13.05
CA LEU A 36 5.61 -20.97 -12.19
C LEU A 36 5.27 -22.03 -11.13
N GLU A 37 6.23 -22.93 -10.91
CA GLU A 37 6.19 -23.90 -9.82
C GLU A 37 6.21 -23.24 -8.43
N PRO A 38 5.71 -23.91 -7.37
CA PRO A 38 5.63 -23.32 -6.02
C PRO A 38 6.91 -22.67 -5.49
N PRO A 39 8.11 -23.28 -5.56
CA PRO A 39 9.34 -22.67 -5.02
C PRO A 39 9.79 -21.44 -5.82
N LEU A 40 9.64 -21.48 -7.15
CA LEU A 40 9.98 -20.36 -8.05
C LEU A 40 9.06 -19.16 -7.79
N ARG A 41 7.77 -19.40 -7.53
CA ARG A 41 6.81 -18.34 -7.16
C ARG A 41 7.23 -17.61 -5.88
N LEU A 42 7.61 -18.34 -4.84
CA LEU A 42 8.03 -17.72 -3.57
C LEU A 42 9.29 -16.87 -3.74
N THR A 43 10.24 -17.36 -4.54
CA THR A 43 11.48 -16.63 -4.87
C THR A 43 11.21 -15.38 -5.70
N LEU A 44 10.31 -15.46 -6.69
CA LEU A 44 9.84 -14.31 -7.45
C LEU A 44 9.26 -13.23 -6.52
N TRP A 45 8.35 -13.62 -5.62
CA TRP A 45 7.68 -12.70 -4.72
C TRP A 45 8.63 -12.00 -3.75
N ILE A 46 9.63 -12.67 -3.21
CA ILE A 46 10.65 -12.01 -2.38
C ILE A 46 11.36 -10.90 -3.16
N ASN A 47 11.76 -11.18 -4.41
CA ASN A 47 12.47 -10.21 -5.23
C ASN A 47 11.60 -9.02 -5.64
N ILE A 48 10.32 -9.26 -5.95
CA ILE A 48 9.34 -8.20 -6.19
C ILE A 48 9.15 -7.35 -4.94
N PHE A 49 8.85 -7.97 -3.79
CA PHE A 49 8.59 -7.25 -2.55
C PHE A 49 9.81 -6.44 -2.10
N ARG A 50 11.03 -6.93 -2.29
CA ARG A 50 12.25 -6.16 -1.99
C ARG A 50 12.28 -4.82 -2.72
N LYS A 51 11.95 -4.80 -4.01
CA LYS A 51 11.94 -3.57 -4.83
C LYS A 51 10.69 -2.73 -4.56
N PHE A 52 9.53 -3.37 -4.51
CA PHE A 52 8.26 -2.68 -4.35
C PHE A 52 8.12 -2.04 -2.96
N PHE A 53 8.51 -2.72 -1.89
CA PHE A 53 8.40 -2.18 -0.53
C PHE A 53 9.31 -0.98 -0.30
N PHE A 54 10.45 -0.86 -1.00
CA PHE A 54 11.22 0.38 -1.00
C PHE A 54 10.40 1.56 -1.53
N LEU A 55 9.71 1.38 -2.67
CA LEU A 55 8.82 2.39 -3.24
C LEU A 55 7.62 2.68 -2.33
N VAL A 56 7.05 1.65 -1.69
CA VAL A 56 5.92 1.83 -0.76
C VAL A 56 6.35 2.62 0.47
N TRP A 57 7.54 2.38 1.03
CA TRP A 57 8.05 3.19 2.13
C TRP A 57 8.15 4.67 1.76
N LEU A 58 8.71 4.98 0.58
CA LEU A 58 8.77 6.35 0.08
C LEU A 58 7.37 6.94 -0.11
N ALA A 59 6.45 6.17 -0.69
CA ALA A 59 5.07 6.61 -0.91
C ALA A 59 4.35 6.91 0.41
N VAL A 60 4.44 6.04 1.42
CA VAL A 60 3.84 6.24 2.75
C VAL A 60 4.36 7.53 3.38
N ILE A 61 5.68 7.72 3.37
CA ILE A 61 6.31 8.92 3.96
C ILE A 61 5.81 10.18 3.24
N PHE A 62 5.86 10.20 1.91
CA PHE A 62 5.41 11.36 1.16
C PHE A 62 3.92 11.64 1.31
N ILE A 63 3.06 10.61 1.32
CA ILE A 63 1.61 10.75 1.54
C ILE A 63 1.34 11.39 2.89
N LEU A 64 1.95 10.88 3.96
CA LEU A 64 1.71 11.40 5.31
C LEU A 64 2.22 12.82 5.47
N ILE A 65 3.45 13.10 5.04
CA ILE A 65 4.05 14.44 5.15
C ILE A 65 3.23 15.46 4.34
N THR A 66 2.98 15.18 3.07
CA THR A 66 2.26 16.11 2.20
C THR A 66 0.78 16.23 2.59
N GLY A 67 0.14 15.13 2.99
CA GLY A 67 -1.26 15.10 3.40
C GLY A 67 -1.50 15.88 4.68
N LEU A 68 -0.69 15.66 5.72
CA LEU A 68 -0.75 16.43 6.96
C LEU A 68 -0.43 17.91 6.70
N TRP A 69 0.61 18.20 5.93
CA TRP A 69 0.92 19.59 5.58
C TRP A 69 -0.24 20.28 4.86
N MET A 70 -0.85 19.64 3.85
CA MET A 70 -2.02 20.20 3.17
C MET A 70 -3.22 20.36 4.10
N MET A 71 -3.47 19.40 5.00
CA MET A 71 -4.56 19.45 5.97
C MET A 71 -4.43 20.68 6.88
N PHE A 72 -3.26 20.88 7.49
CA PHE A 72 -3.03 21.98 8.43
C PHE A 72 -2.80 23.33 7.78
N ALA A 73 -2.04 23.39 6.68
CA ALA A 73 -1.66 24.65 6.04
C ALA A 73 -2.73 25.21 5.09
N GLN A 74 -3.65 24.38 4.58
CA GLN A 74 -4.59 24.80 3.51
C GLN A 74 -6.05 24.47 3.80
N HIS A 75 -6.33 23.52 4.69
CA HIS A 75 -7.70 23.04 4.92
C HIS A 75 -8.19 23.29 6.35
N GLY A 76 -7.55 24.18 7.12
CA GLY A 76 -8.01 24.56 8.46
C GLY A 76 -7.65 23.57 9.58
N GLY A 77 -6.76 22.60 9.31
CA GLY A 77 -6.24 21.66 10.30
C GLY A 77 -7.34 20.80 10.90
N PHE A 78 -7.54 20.90 12.21
CA PHE A 78 -8.57 20.13 12.91
C PHE A 78 -10.00 20.48 12.48
N GLN A 79 -10.21 21.69 11.93
CA GLN A 79 -11.51 22.12 11.39
C GLN A 79 -11.69 21.76 9.90
N ALA A 80 -10.81 20.91 9.35
CA ALA A 80 -10.94 20.42 7.99
C ALA A 80 -12.26 19.68 7.76
N LYS A 81 -12.70 19.66 6.49
CA LYS A 81 -13.88 18.92 6.06
C LYS A 81 -13.81 17.46 6.50
N ILE A 82 -14.96 16.87 6.80
CA ILE A 82 -15.06 15.48 7.27
C ILE A 82 -14.45 14.48 6.27
N SER A 83 -14.54 14.77 4.96
CA SER A 83 -13.87 13.99 3.91
C SER A 83 -12.35 13.89 4.09
N ILE A 84 -11.69 14.94 4.56
CA ILE A 84 -10.23 14.95 4.81
C ILE A 84 -9.90 14.08 6.02
N HIS A 85 -10.71 14.14 7.09
CA HIS A 85 -10.53 13.28 8.27
C HIS A 85 -10.75 11.81 7.95
N ILE A 86 -11.72 11.49 7.09
CA ILE A 86 -11.94 10.12 6.59
C ILE A 86 -10.71 9.66 5.79
N MET A 87 -10.22 10.47 4.85
CA MET A 87 -9.01 10.14 4.09
C MET A 87 -7.80 9.90 5.01
N PHE A 88 -7.60 10.76 6.00
CA PHE A 88 -6.51 10.62 6.97
C PHE A 88 -6.62 9.32 7.77
N THR A 89 -7.82 9.01 8.28
CA THR A 89 -8.10 7.79 9.05
C THR A 89 -7.84 6.54 8.20
N LEU A 90 -8.36 6.50 6.96
CA LEU A 90 -8.11 5.39 6.04
C LEU A 90 -6.61 5.25 5.74
N GLY A 91 -5.91 6.34 5.46
CA GLY A 91 -4.47 6.34 5.22
C GLY A 91 -3.66 5.79 6.39
N LEU A 92 -4.05 6.09 7.63
CA LEU A 92 -3.43 5.49 8.82
C LEU A 92 -3.68 3.99 8.92
N VAL A 93 -4.92 3.54 8.70
CA VAL A 93 -5.25 2.09 8.70
C VAL A 93 -4.44 1.36 7.63
N MET A 94 -4.38 1.90 6.41
CA MET A 94 -3.58 1.36 5.31
C MET A 94 -2.09 1.26 5.68
N THR A 95 -1.56 2.29 6.35
CA THR A 95 -0.18 2.31 6.82
C THR A 95 0.06 1.21 7.87
N LEU A 96 -0.85 1.03 8.83
CA LEU A 96 -0.75 -0.03 9.83
C LEU A 96 -0.77 -1.43 9.20
N ILE A 97 -1.61 -1.65 8.19
CA ILE A 97 -1.64 -2.90 7.43
C ILE A 97 -0.28 -3.13 6.74
N TYR A 98 0.29 -2.10 6.12
CA TYR A 98 1.61 -2.22 5.49
C TYR A 98 2.72 -2.50 6.50
N LEU A 99 2.73 -1.82 7.65
CA LEU A 99 3.68 -2.10 8.73
C LEU A 99 3.58 -3.55 9.19
N TYR A 100 2.36 -4.05 9.44
CA TYR A 100 2.13 -5.45 9.75
C TYR A 100 2.72 -6.37 8.68
N VAL A 101 2.41 -6.13 7.39
CA VAL A 101 2.91 -6.93 6.26
C VAL A 101 4.44 -6.95 6.20
N PHE A 102 5.07 -5.79 6.33
CA PHE A 102 6.51 -5.64 6.19
C PHE A 102 7.28 -6.28 7.35
N PHE A 103 6.83 -6.08 8.58
CA PHE A 103 7.54 -6.53 9.77
C PHE A 103 7.22 -7.98 10.19
N SER A 104 6.09 -8.55 9.76
CA SER A 104 5.70 -9.90 10.16
C SER A 104 5.74 -10.93 9.02
N PRO A 105 4.72 -11.05 8.13
CA PRO A 105 4.71 -12.13 7.16
C PRO A 105 5.78 -11.99 6.08
N TYR A 106 6.23 -10.78 5.72
CA TYR A 106 7.36 -10.63 4.79
C TYR A 106 8.68 -11.16 5.36
N GLN A 107 8.97 -10.89 6.64
CA GLN A 107 10.16 -11.43 7.29
C GLN A 107 10.10 -12.95 7.38
N LYS A 108 8.93 -13.51 7.70
CA LYS A 108 8.69 -14.97 7.72
C LYS A 108 8.87 -15.59 6.35
N LEU A 109 8.35 -14.96 5.29
CA LEU A 109 8.53 -15.42 3.91
C LEU A 109 10.01 -15.48 3.53
N LYS A 110 10.77 -14.41 3.82
CA LYS A 110 12.22 -14.39 3.55
C LYS A 110 12.95 -15.51 4.27
N ALA A 111 12.71 -15.67 5.57
CA ALA A 111 13.35 -16.72 6.36
C ALA A 111 13.01 -18.12 5.84
N ALA A 112 11.74 -18.37 5.52
CA ALA A 112 11.27 -19.67 5.03
C ALA A 112 11.90 -20.03 3.68
N VAL A 113 12.02 -19.08 2.73
CA VAL A 113 12.67 -19.35 1.44
C VAL A 113 14.16 -19.62 1.61
N THR A 114 14.86 -18.88 2.47
CA THR A 114 16.28 -19.16 2.77
C THR A 114 16.46 -20.56 3.36
N ALA A 115 15.55 -20.99 4.24
CA ALA A 115 15.54 -22.32 4.84
C ALA A 115 14.97 -23.41 3.92
N LYS A 116 14.49 -23.08 2.71
CA LYS A 116 13.75 -23.97 1.80
C LYS A 116 12.50 -24.61 2.43
N ASP A 117 11.92 -23.96 3.45
CA ASP A 117 10.65 -24.34 4.06
C ASP A 117 9.48 -23.77 3.25
N TRP A 118 9.13 -24.48 2.18
CA TRP A 118 8.07 -24.05 1.26
C TRP A 118 6.67 -23.98 1.89
N PRO A 119 6.25 -24.90 2.76
CA PRO A 119 4.97 -24.80 3.46
C PRO A 119 4.83 -23.51 4.27
N THR A 120 5.83 -23.16 5.09
CA THR A 120 5.80 -21.92 5.88
C THR A 120 5.84 -20.69 4.98
N GLY A 121 6.64 -20.72 3.91
CA GLY A 121 6.70 -19.66 2.91
C GLY A 121 5.35 -19.40 2.23
N ALA A 122 4.64 -20.46 1.84
CA ALA A 122 3.32 -20.36 1.24
C ALA A 122 2.28 -19.75 2.19
N GLN A 123 2.29 -20.14 3.47
CA GLN A 123 1.40 -19.57 4.48
C GLN A 123 1.69 -18.08 4.71
N ALA A 124 2.97 -17.70 4.78
CA ALA A 124 3.37 -16.30 4.91
C ALA A 124 2.91 -15.47 3.71
N LEU A 125 3.12 -15.96 2.48
CA LEU A 125 2.66 -15.30 1.27
C LEU A 125 1.13 -15.16 1.22
N ALA A 126 0.38 -16.16 1.69
CA ALA A 126 -1.09 -16.09 1.76
C ALA A 126 -1.56 -14.96 2.70
N LYS A 127 -0.89 -14.74 3.83
CA LYS A 127 -1.16 -13.62 4.74
C LYS A 127 -0.86 -12.27 4.10
N ILE A 128 0.27 -12.15 3.40
CA ILE A 128 0.61 -10.94 2.63
C ILE A 128 -0.50 -10.64 1.62
N ARG A 129 -0.91 -11.65 0.86
CA ARG A 129 -1.97 -11.51 -0.16
C ARG A 129 -3.26 -10.94 0.43
N MET A 130 -3.75 -11.55 1.51
CA MET A 130 -4.99 -11.11 2.15
C MET A 130 -4.89 -9.67 2.64
N ALA A 131 -3.79 -9.32 3.31
CA ALA A 131 -3.55 -7.96 3.80
C ALA A 131 -3.45 -6.95 2.65
N VAL A 132 -2.73 -7.26 1.57
CA VAL A 132 -2.62 -6.42 0.37
C VAL A 132 -3.99 -6.26 -0.32
N GLY A 133 -4.81 -7.32 -0.36
CA GLY A 133 -6.18 -7.24 -0.89
C GLY A 133 -7.03 -6.24 -0.13
N TRP A 134 -7.07 -6.33 1.21
CA TRP A 134 -7.76 -5.35 2.05
C TRP A 134 -7.20 -3.94 1.86
N ASN A 135 -5.87 -3.80 1.83
CA ASN A 135 -5.23 -2.51 1.64
C ASN A 135 -5.56 -1.88 0.27
N THR A 136 -5.71 -2.71 -0.76
CA THR A 136 -6.12 -2.27 -2.10
C THR A 136 -7.54 -1.70 -2.09
N ILE A 137 -8.48 -2.39 -1.43
CA ILE A 137 -9.86 -1.93 -1.28
C ILE A 137 -9.89 -0.59 -0.54
N LEU A 138 -9.18 -0.49 0.58
CA LEU A 138 -9.07 0.76 1.34
C LEU A 138 -8.46 1.90 0.52
N GLY A 139 -7.44 1.61 -0.30
CA GLY A 139 -6.85 2.58 -1.22
C GLY A 139 -7.85 3.11 -2.24
N LEU A 140 -8.63 2.22 -2.86
CA LEU A 140 -9.70 2.60 -3.78
C LEU A 140 -10.80 3.42 -3.09
N LEU A 141 -11.21 3.02 -1.89
CA LEU A 141 -12.17 3.79 -1.08
C LEU A 141 -11.64 5.18 -0.75
N THR A 142 -10.36 5.30 -0.38
CA THR A 142 -9.72 6.59 -0.08
C THR A 142 -9.71 7.51 -1.30
N ILE A 143 -9.40 6.97 -2.49
CA ILE A 143 -9.47 7.71 -3.75
C ILE A 143 -10.90 8.18 -4.04
N SER A 144 -11.90 7.31 -3.83
CA SER A 144 -13.32 7.66 -3.99
C SER A 144 -13.75 8.77 -3.02
N VAL A 145 -13.32 8.73 -1.76
CA VAL A 145 -13.59 9.80 -0.78
C VAL A 145 -12.92 11.11 -1.21
N ALA A 146 -11.69 11.06 -1.72
CA ALA A 146 -10.99 12.25 -2.21
C ALA A 146 -11.73 12.91 -3.40
N ALA A 147 -12.24 12.09 -4.32
CA ALA A 147 -12.94 12.56 -5.51
C ALA A 147 -14.37 13.05 -5.22
N LEU A 148 -15.13 12.29 -4.42
CA LEU A 148 -16.56 12.53 -4.18
C LEU A 148 -16.82 13.41 -2.96
N GLY A 149 -15.97 13.34 -1.93
CA GLY A 149 -16.14 14.10 -0.69
C GLY A 149 -16.23 15.60 -0.94
N ARG A 150 -15.46 16.12 -1.91
CA ARG A 150 -15.55 17.54 -2.32
C ARG A 150 -16.97 17.98 -2.70
N TYR A 151 -17.78 17.08 -3.25
CA TYR A 151 -19.14 17.36 -3.71
C TYR A 151 -20.22 16.94 -2.72
N LEU A 152 -19.92 15.99 -1.82
CA LEU A 152 -20.91 15.36 -0.94
C LEU A 152 -20.83 15.80 0.52
N PHE A 153 -19.62 16.01 1.08
CA PHE A 153 -19.41 16.31 2.51
C PHE A 153 -18.02 16.89 2.87
#